data_AF-T1F369-F1
#
_entry.id   AF-T1F369-F1
#
_cell.length_a   1.000
_cell.length_b   1.000
_cell.length_c   1.000
_cell.angle_alpha   90.00
_cell.angle_beta   90.00
_cell.angle_gamma   90.00
#
_symmetry.space_group_name_H-M   'P 1'
#
loop_
_entity.id
_entity.type
_entity.pdbx_description
1 polymer ?
#
loop_
_entity_poly.entity_id
_entity_poly.type
_entity_poly.pdbx_seq_one_letter_code
_entity_poly.pdbx_strand_id
1 'polypeptide(L)'
;MALQDYLMLDPKVTKIDGSRLLEEMNEKMSSMLAKKVKSVSDLVGLAERFFSEYQYDNEIKMKYYNSKLLNLSEFELRVGERFKNIAINLQHSTIHVPTNVYNESAVILNGVSWTDQLNTAFVNNFRIDPTATWQYFCSSSGFLRFYPGTKWETLNIDTFDCRVRDWYLQAAAYPKDLIILLDVSGSMRGLRNQIAKATVHKILDTLNDDDFFNIIKPYSKT
;
A
#
# COMPACT_ATOMS: atom_id res chain seq x y z
N MET A 1 44.70 -17.09 -10.28
CA MET A 1 43.50 -17.84 -10.67
C MET A 1 42.51 -16.96 -11.43
N ALA A 2 42.13 -15.78 -10.94
CA ALA A 2 41.12 -14.92 -11.62
C ALA A 2 41.46 -14.39 -13.02
N LEU A 3 42.74 -14.22 -13.39
CA LEU A 3 43.11 -13.66 -14.69
C LEU A 3 43.01 -14.67 -15.85
N GLN A 4 43.19 -15.95 -15.55
CA GLN A 4 43.20 -17.03 -16.54
C GLN A 4 41.77 -17.42 -16.94
N ASP A 5 40.83 -17.33 -16.00
CA ASP A 5 39.39 -17.47 -16.26
C ASP A 5 38.84 -16.34 -17.14
N TYR A 6 39.41 -15.13 -17.04
CA TYR A 6 39.01 -13.98 -17.85
C TYR A 6 39.47 -14.09 -19.32
N LEU A 7 40.60 -14.74 -19.58
CA LEU A 7 41.13 -14.99 -20.92
C LEU A 7 40.36 -16.11 -21.67
N MET A 8 39.63 -16.97 -20.95
CA MET A 8 38.75 -17.99 -21.53
C MET A 8 37.41 -17.42 -22.01
N LEU A 9 37.02 -16.24 -21.50
CA LEU A 9 35.84 -15.49 -21.92
C LEU A 9 36.25 -14.55 -23.06
N ASP A 10 36.29 -15.03 -24.32
CA ASP A 10 36.59 -14.22 -25.53
C ASP A 10 35.77 -12.90 -25.56
N PRO A 11 36.29 -11.77 -25.04
CA PRO A 11 35.47 -10.62 -24.74
C PRO A 11 35.43 -9.73 -25.98
N LYS A 12 34.27 -9.68 -26.63
CA LYS A 12 34.06 -8.85 -27.82
C LYS A 12 33.66 -7.43 -27.42
N VAL A 13 34.51 -6.47 -27.75
CA VAL A 13 34.20 -5.04 -27.60
C VAL A 13 33.25 -4.63 -28.73
N THR A 14 32.03 -4.22 -28.37
CA THR A 14 31.05 -3.68 -29.32
C THR A 14 30.76 -2.22 -28.99
N LYS A 15 30.60 -1.40 -30.02
CA LYS A 15 30.17 -0.01 -29.86
C LYS A 15 28.69 0.00 -29.54
N ILE A 16 28.33 0.55 -28.38
CA ILE A 16 26.94 0.72 -27.97
C ILE A 16 26.46 2.08 -28.47
N ASP A 17 25.33 2.09 -29.18
CA ASP A 17 24.62 3.31 -29.54
C ASP A 17 23.70 3.71 -28.37
N GLY A 18 24.07 4.79 -27.68
CA GLY A 18 23.33 5.28 -26.51
C GLY A 18 21.92 5.76 -26.85
N SER A 19 21.71 6.34 -28.04
CA SER A 19 20.40 6.82 -28.46
C SER A 19 19.45 5.65 -28.70
N ARG A 20 19.91 4.63 -29.42
CA ARG A 20 19.12 3.41 -29.65
C ARG A 20 18.81 2.68 -28.34
N LEU A 21 19.79 2.60 -27.43
CA LEU A 21 19.57 1.98 -26.12
C LEU A 21 18.48 2.73 -25.32
N LEU A 22 18.52 4.07 -25.35
CA LEU A 22 17.53 4.89 -24.65
C LEU A 22 16.12 4.73 -25.24
N GLU A 23 16.01 4.63 -26.57
CA GLU A 23 14.75 4.32 -27.24
C GLU A 23 14.21 2.95 -26.83
N GLU A 24 15.04 1.90 -26.87
CA GLU A 24 14.65 0.55 -26.43
C GLU A 24 14.22 0.51 -24.96
N MET A 25 14.92 1.25 -24.09
CA MET A 25 14.56 1.35 -22.67
C MET A 25 13.23 2.08 -22.48
N ASN A 26 13.01 3.18 -23.20
CA ASN A 26 11.78 3.96 -23.15
C ASN A 26 10.58 3.13 -23.59
N GLU A 27 10.69 2.40 -24.70
CA GLU A 27 9.63 1.51 -25.19
C GLU A 27 9.29 0.40 -24.18
N LYS A 28 10.30 -0.27 -23.63
CA LYS A 28 10.11 -1.30 -22.61
C LYS A 28 9.45 -0.76 -21.35
N MET A 29 9.89 0.41 -20.87
CA MET A 29 9.34 1.04 -19.67
C MET A 29 7.90 1.50 -19.89
N SER A 30 7.62 2.15 -21.02
CA SER A 30 6.27 2.57 -21.40
C SER A 30 5.31 1.39 -21.50
N SER A 31 5.71 0.31 -22.17
CA SER A 31 4.92 -0.92 -22.27
C SER A 31 4.66 -1.56 -20.90
N MET A 32 5.66 -1.60 -20.02
CA MET A 32 5.51 -2.12 -18.66
C MET A 32 4.52 -1.28 -17.85
N LEU A 33 4.67 0.04 -17.86
CA LEU A 33 3.80 0.95 -17.12
C LEU A 33 2.36 0.90 -17.65
N ALA A 34 2.18 0.89 -18.98
CA ALA A 34 0.86 0.78 -19.60
C ALA A 34 0.11 -0.50 -19.17
N LYS A 35 0.81 -1.64 -19.08
CA LYS A 35 0.22 -2.89 -18.56
C LYS A 35 -0.21 -2.76 -17.10
N LYS A 36 0.62 -2.15 -16.25
CA LYS A 36 0.30 -1.94 -14.83
C LYS A 36 -0.91 -1.00 -14.65
N VAL A 37 -0.94 0.10 -15.40
CA VAL A 37 -2.08 1.05 -15.41
C VAL A 37 -3.36 0.33 -15.82
N LYS A 38 -3.31 -0.51 -16.86
CA LYS A 38 -4.46 -1.31 -17.28
C LYS A 38 -4.95 -2.26 -16.18
N SER A 39 -4.06 -3.02 -15.55
CA SER A 39 -4.42 -3.92 -14.45
C SER A 39 -5.06 -3.18 -13.27
N VAL A 40 -4.57 -1.98 -12.94
CA VAL A 40 -5.19 -1.14 -11.90
C VAL A 40 -6.57 -0.66 -12.33
N SER A 41 -6.72 -0.18 -13.56
CA SER A 41 -8.02 0.27 -14.10
C SER A 41 -9.06 -0.85 -14.08
N ASP A 42 -8.66 -2.07 -14.45
CA ASP A 42 -9.54 -3.24 -14.43
C ASP A 42 -9.96 -3.60 -12.99
N LEU A 43 -9.02 -3.54 -12.03
CA LEU A 43 -9.31 -3.76 -10.61
C LEU A 43 -10.27 -2.72 -10.03
N VAL A 44 -10.13 -1.44 -10.40
CA VAL A 44 -11.04 -0.37 -9.98
C VAL A 44 -12.45 -0.63 -10.48
N GLY A 45 -12.62 -0.92 -11.77
CA GLY A 45 -13.94 -1.21 -12.34
C GLY A 45 -14.61 -2.44 -11.73
N LEU A 46 -13.83 -3.47 -11.36
CA LEU A 46 -14.34 -4.63 -10.63
C LEU A 46 -14.75 -4.27 -9.20
N ALA A 47 -13.92 -3.49 -8.49
CA ALA A 47 -14.21 -3.08 -7.12
C ALA A 47 -15.49 -2.24 -7.03
N GLU A 48 -15.67 -1.28 -7.93
CA GLU A 48 -16.89 -0.46 -8.01
C GLU A 48 -18.14 -1.32 -8.26
N ARG A 49 -18.04 -2.24 -9.22
CA ARG A 49 -19.15 -3.17 -9.54
C ARG A 49 -19.51 -4.03 -8.35
N PHE A 50 -18.53 -4.73 -7.77
CA PHE A 50 -18.76 -5.61 -6.63
C PHE A 50 -19.33 -4.86 -5.43
N PHE A 51 -18.86 -3.64 -5.17
CA PHE A 51 -19.43 -2.81 -4.13
C PHE A 51 -20.88 -2.40 -4.42
N SER A 52 -21.19 -2.02 -5.67
CA SER A 52 -22.54 -1.61 -6.07
C SER A 52 -23.59 -2.73 -6.02
N GLU A 53 -23.17 -3.97 -6.28
CA GLU A 53 -24.04 -5.16 -6.26
C GLU A 53 -24.21 -5.72 -4.84
N TYR A 54 -23.30 -5.38 -3.92
CA TYR A 54 -23.27 -5.95 -2.58
C TYR A 54 -24.36 -5.36 -1.67
N GLN A 55 -25.05 -6.25 -0.96
CA GLN A 55 -26.05 -5.87 0.05
C GLN A 55 -25.43 -5.95 1.44
N TYR A 56 -25.54 -4.86 2.19
CA TYR A 56 -24.95 -4.75 3.52
C TYR A 56 -25.71 -5.61 4.54
N ASP A 57 -24.99 -6.43 5.29
CA ASP A 57 -25.52 -7.29 6.34
C ASP A 57 -24.98 -6.86 7.72
N ASN A 58 -25.87 -6.39 8.60
CA ASN A 58 -25.52 -5.95 9.96
C ASN A 58 -25.11 -7.11 10.88
N GLU A 59 -25.55 -8.34 10.60
CA GLU A 59 -25.34 -9.52 11.45
C GLU A 59 -24.31 -10.49 10.87
N ILE A 60 -23.56 -10.05 9.86
CA ILE A 60 -22.58 -10.87 9.15
C ILE A 60 -21.58 -11.52 10.11
N LYS A 61 -21.40 -12.84 9.95
CA LYS A 61 -20.38 -13.63 10.64
C LYS A 61 -19.62 -14.44 9.61
N MET A 62 -18.37 -14.07 9.36
CA MET A 62 -17.51 -14.80 8.44
C MET A 62 -16.08 -14.89 8.95
N LYS A 63 -15.40 -15.97 8.56
CA LYS A 63 -13.96 -16.09 8.71
C LYS A 63 -13.29 -15.63 7.42
N TYR A 64 -12.10 -15.06 7.56
CA TYR A 64 -11.26 -14.62 6.45
C TYR A 64 -9.79 -14.78 6.81
N TYR A 65 -8.91 -14.75 5.82
CA TYR A 65 -7.48 -14.84 6.01
C TYR A 65 -6.91 -13.53 6.58
N ASN A 66 -6.99 -13.39 7.90
CA ASN A 66 -6.34 -12.29 8.60
C ASN A 66 -4.83 -12.51 8.65
N SER A 67 -4.08 -11.61 8.02
CA SER A 67 -2.61 -11.68 7.93
C SER A 67 -1.89 -11.71 9.28
N LYS A 68 -2.44 -11.09 10.33
CA LYS A 68 -1.87 -11.10 11.69
C LYS A 68 -2.13 -12.41 12.43
N LEU A 69 -3.28 -13.03 12.16
CA LEU A 69 -3.78 -14.24 12.86
C LEU A 69 -3.78 -15.46 11.95
N LEU A 70 -2.92 -15.47 10.94
CA LEU A 70 -2.92 -16.47 9.88
C LEU A 70 -2.52 -17.85 10.42
N ASN A 71 -3.39 -18.84 10.25
CA ASN A 71 -3.11 -20.23 10.61
C ASN A 71 -2.30 -20.91 9.50
N LEU A 72 -1.02 -21.15 9.75
CA LEU A 72 -0.09 -21.72 8.75
C LEU A 72 -0.42 -23.19 8.41
N SER A 73 -1.18 -23.90 9.24
CA SER A 73 -1.63 -25.27 8.94
C SER A 73 -2.69 -25.31 7.84
N GLU A 74 -3.46 -24.25 7.68
CA GLU A 74 -4.57 -24.14 6.72
C GLU A 74 -4.21 -23.24 5.53
N PHE A 75 -3.07 -22.55 5.58
CA PHE A 75 -2.62 -21.58 4.59
C PHE A 75 -1.16 -21.84 4.22
N GLU A 76 -0.95 -22.68 3.20
CA GLU A 76 0.39 -23.04 2.74
C GLU A 76 1.11 -21.80 2.17
N LEU A 77 2.26 -21.48 2.76
CA LEU A 77 3.15 -20.42 2.27
C LEU A 77 4.38 -21.04 1.62
N ARG A 78 4.80 -20.46 0.49
CA ARG A 78 6.01 -20.83 -0.24
C ARG A 78 6.93 -19.62 -0.35
N VAL A 79 8.24 -19.86 -0.26
CA VAL A 79 9.22 -18.77 -0.34
C VAL A 79 9.13 -18.09 -1.71
N GLY A 80 8.80 -16.80 -1.71
CA GLY A 80 8.77 -15.98 -2.91
C GLY A 80 10.12 -15.31 -3.13
N GLU A 81 10.96 -15.85 -4.01
CA GLU A 81 12.28 -15.27 -4.33
C GLU A 81 12.19 -13.79 -4.74
N ARG A 82 11.15 -13.45 -5.53
CA ARG A 82 10.88 -12.08 -5.99
C ARG A 82 10.33 -11.15 -4.91
N PHE A 83 9.86 -11.71 -3.80
CA PHE A 83 9.27 -10.99 -2.68
C PHE A 83 10.27 -10.87 -1.54
N LYS A 84 11.56 -10.71 -1.84
CA LYS A 84 12.64 -10.64 -0.84
C LYS A 84 12.66 -11.88 0.07
N ASN A 85 12.38 -13.07 -0.49
CA ASN A 85 12.28 -14.34 0.23
C ASN A 85 11.19 -14.38 1.31
N ILE A 86 10.18 -13.52 1.23
CA ILE A 86 8.99 -13.59 2.08
C ILE A 86 8.16 -14.82 1.67
N ALA A 87 7.64 -15.53 2.67
CA ALA A 87 6.76 -16.68 2.45
C ALA A 87 5.37 -16.19 2.01
N ILE A 88 4.91 -16.62 0.84
CA ILE A 88 3.70 -16.13 0.17
C ILE A 88 2.77 -17.25 -0.29
N ASN A 89 1.50 -16.93 -0.49
CA ASN A 89 0.49 -17.78 -1.10
C ASN A 89 -0.04 -17.13 -2.37
N LEU A 90 0.12 -17.82 -3.50
CA LEU A 90 -0.30 -17.33 -4.82
C LEU A 90 -1.77 -17.63 -5.14
N GLN A 91 -2.50 -18.36 -4.29
CA GLN A 91 -3.92 -18.69 -4.51
C GLN A 91 -4.85 -17.67 -3.85
N HIS A 92 -4.47 -17.16 -2.69
CA HIS A 92 -5.32 -16.31 -1.85
C HIS A 92 -4.60 -15.04 -1.41
N SER A 93 -5.37 -13.96 -1.34
CA SER A 93 -4.99 -12.70 -0.70
C SER A 93 -5.23 -12.76 0.80
N THR A 94 -4.51 -11.93 1.55
CA THR A 94 -4.66 -11.79 2.99
C THR A 94 -5.06 -10.37 3.36
N ILE A 95 -5.65 -10.21 4.54
CA ILE A 95 -6.18 -8.93 5.01
C ILE A 95 -5.42 -8.48 6.26
N HIS A 96 -4.92 -7.26 6.23
CA HIS A 96 -4.41 -6.56 7.40
C HIS A 96 -5.50 -5.61 7.92
N VAL A 97 -5.70 -5.65 9.24
CA VAL A 97 -6.57 -4.70 9.95
C VAL A 97 -5.71 -3.93 10.96
N PRO A 98 -5.73 -2.59 10.95
CA PRO A 98 -5.01 -1.77 11.91
C PRO A 98 -5.38 -2.12 13.36
N THR A 99 -4.42 -1.99 14.27
CA THR A 99 -4.58 -2.42 15.67
C THR A 99 -5.68 -1.65 16.42
N ASN A 100 -6.00 -0.43 15.99
CA ASN A 100 -7.07 0.40 16.55
C ASN A 100 -8.46 0.13 15.94
N VAL A 101 -8.59 -0.83 15.03
CA VAL A 101 -9.84 -1.16 14.34
C VAL A 101 -10.28 -2.57 14.73
N TYR A 102 -11.55 -2.72 15.15
CA TYR A 102 -12.09 -4.03 15.51
C TYR A 102 -12.36 -4.87 14.26
N ASN A 103 -11.64 -5.98 14.15
CA ASN A 103 -11.55 -6.83 12.96
C ASN A 103 -12.81 -7.69 12.68
N GLU A 104 -13.71 -7.81 13.67
CA GLU A 104 -15.00 -8.52 13.56
C GLU A 104 -16.19 -7.56 13.52
N SER A 105 -15.95 -6.25 13.41
CA SER A 105 -17.03 -5.29 13.21
C SER A 105 -17.75 -5.54 11.88
N ALA A 106 -19.08 -5.33 11.86
CA ALA A 106 -19.89 -5.51 10.65
C ALA A 106 -19.32 -4.71 9.46
N VAL A 107 -18.84 -3.48 9.68
CA VAL A 107 -18.24 -2.64 8.63
C VAL A 107 -17.04 -3.33 7.97
N ILE A 108 -16.14 -3.91 8.77
CA ILE A 108 -14.96 -4.60 8.27
C ILE A 108 -15.34 -5.92 7.59
N LEU A 109 -16.24 -6.70 8.19
CA LEU A 109 -16.66 -7.99 7.63
C LEU A 109 -17.40 -7.84 6.30
N ASN A 110 -18.30 -6.86 6.16
CA ASN A 110 -18.94 -6.53 4.89
C ASN A 110 -17.89 -6.11 3.85
N GLY A 111 -16.95 -5.25 4.24
CA GLY A 111 -15.83 -4.83 3.42
C GLY A 111 -14.97 -6.00 2.90
N VAL A 112 -14.61 -6.89 3.81
CA VAL A 112 -13.88 -8.12 3.52
C VAL A 112 -14.67 -9.02 2.57
N SER A 113 -15.97 -9.17 2.80
CA SER A 113 -16.86 -10.03 2.02
C SER A 113 -16.92 -9.63 0.55
N TRP A 114 -17.26 -8.37 0.26
CA TRP A 114 -17.40 -7.93 -1.14
C TRP A 114 -16.04 -7.88 -1.85
N THR A 115 -14.95 -7.52 -1.13
CA THR A 115 -13.61 -7.49 -1.71
C THR A 115 -13.02 -8.87 -1.97
N ASP A 116 -13.64 -9.95 -1.49
CA ASP A 116 -13.13 -11.30 -1.71
C ASP A 116 -13.11 -11.70 -3.19
N GLN A 117 -14.07 -11.17 -3.95
CA GLN A 117 -14.16 -11.36 -5.39
C GLN A 117 -12.95 -10.75 -6.14
N LEU A 118 -12.25 -9.76 -5.56
CA LEU A 118 -11.03 -9.20 -6.14
C LEU A 118 -9.87 -10.21 -6.17
N ASN A 119 -9.91 -11.26 -5.34
CA ASN A 119 -8.86 -12.28 -5.31
C ASN A 119 -8.62 -12.91 -6.67
N THR A 120 -9.69 -13.25 -7.39
CA THR A 120 -9.62 -13.82 -8.74
C THR A 120 -8.93 -12.88 -9.71
N ALA A 121 -9.22 -11.58 -9.62
CA ALA A 121 -8.57 -10.56 -10.45
C ALA A 121 -7.08 -10.44 -10.11
N PHE A 122 -6.69 -10.45 -8.83
CA PHE A 122 -5.28 -10.43 -8.42
C PHE A 122 -4.49 -11.63 -8.98
N VAL A 123 -5.04 -12.84 -8.86
CA VAL A 123 -4.44 -14.06 -9.39
C VAL A 123 -4.30 -13.99 -10.91
N ASN A 124 -5.34 -13.52 -11.61
CA ASN A 124 -5.30 -13.38 -13.07
C ASN A 124 -4.27 -12.34 -13.52
N ASN A 125 -4.19 -11.19 -12.85
CA ASN A 125 -3.18 -10.17 -13.12
C ASN A 125 -1.76 -10.73 -12.96
N PHE A 126 -1.50 -11.49 -11.90
CA PHE A 126 -0.20 -12.13 -11.68
C PHE A 126 0.12 -13.21 -12.73
N ARG A 127 -0.89 -13.93 -13.22
CA ARG A 127 -0.73 -14.89 -14.32
C ARG A 127 -0.39 -14.20 -15.63
N ILE A 128 -0.96 -13.03 -15.89
CA ILE A 128 -0.69 -12.22 -17.09
C ILE A 128 0.69 -11.55 -17.01
N ASP A 129 1.04 -11.02 -15.84
CA ASP A 129 2.35 -10.42 -15.56
C ASP A 129 2.98 -11.02 -14.29
N PRO A 130 3.79 -12.09 -14.44
CA PRO A 130 4.50 -12.69 -13.31
C PRO A 130 5.59 -11.78 -12.70
N THR A 131 5.90 -10.64 -13.34
CA THR A 131 6.85 -9.65 -12.80
C THR A 131 6.18 -8.64 -11.86
N ALA A 132 4.84 -8.67 -11.78
CA ALA A 132 4.10 -7.90 -10.79
C ALA A 132 4.52 -8.32 -9.37
N THR A 133 4.70 -7.31 -8.50
CA THR A 133 5.03 -7.52 -7.09
C THR A 133 3.75 -7.60 -6.27
N TRP A 134 3.50 -6.63 -5.40
CA TRP A 134 2.32 -6.58 -4.55
C TRP A 134 1.16 -5.92 -5.29
N GLN A 135 -0.01 -6.53 -5.20
CA GLN A 135 -1.28 -5.93 -5.56
C GLN A 135 -2.09 -5.72 -4.28
N TYR A 136 -2.69 -4.55 -4.10
CA TYR A 136 -3.40 -4.25 -2.86
C TYR A 136 -4.58 -3.30 -3.05
N PHE A 137 -5.53 -3.42 -2.13
CA PHE A 137 -6.71 -2.58 -1.99
C PHE A 137 -6.78 -2.12 -0.53
N CYS A 138 -6.80 -0.80 -0.31
CA CYS A 138 -7.07 -0.22 1.00
C CYS A 138 -8.49 0.33 1.05
N SER A 139 -9.26 -0.14 2.02
CA SER A 139 -10.59 0.36 2.29
C SER A 139 -10.53 1.68 3.04
N SER A 140 -11.53 2.55 2.81
CA SER A 140 -11.78 3.72 3.65
C SER A 140 -12.06 3.35 5.12
N SER A 141 -12.53 2.11 5.37
CA SER A 141 -12.71 1.55 6.71
C SER A 141 -11.39 1.11 7.38
N GLY A 142 -10.27 1.13 6.65
CA GLY A 142 -8.91 0.96 7.19
C GLY A 142 -8.27 -0.41 7.00
N PHE A 143 -9.01 -1.44 6.58
CA PHE A 143 -8.40 -2.73 6.25
C PHE A 143 -7.67 -2.67 4.90
N LEU A 144 -6.56 -3.40 4.80
CA LEU A 144 -5.77 -3.57 3.58
C LEU A 144 -5.87 -5.02 3.13
N ARG A 145 -6.42 -5.27 1.94
CA ARG A 145 -6.31 -6.57 1.27
C ARG A 145 -5.10 -6.54 0.35
N PHE A 146 -4.21 -7.52 0.44
CA PHE A 146 -3.04 -7.59 -0.42
C PHE A 146 -2.77 -9.01 -0.91
N TYR A 147 -2.21 -9.08 -2.12
CA TYR A 147 -1.87 -10.29 -2.85
C TYR A 147 -0.43 -10.17 -3.37
N PRO A 148 0.36 -11.26 -3.39
CA PRO A 148 0.09 -12.60 -2.84
C PRO A 148 -0.19 -12.58 -1.33
N GLY A 149 -0.93 -13.57 -0.81
CA GLY A 149 -1.22 -13.64 0.62
C GLY A 149 0.03 -13.92 1.44
N THR A 150 0.24 -13.21 2.53
CA THR A 150 1.34 -13.50 3.46
C THR A 150 0.93 -13.22 4.89
N LYS A 151 1.70 -13.78 5.83
CA LYS A 151 1.57 -13.46 7.24
C LYS A 151 2.21 -12.09 7.49
N TRP A 152 1.49 -11.22 8.18
CA TRP A 152 1.99 -9.91 8.59
C TRP A 152 2.89 -10.09 9.81
N GLU A 153 4.20 -10.13 9.59
CA GLU A 153 5.18 -10.27 10.65
C GLU A 153 5.80 -8.91 10.98
N THR A 154 5.55 -8.42 12.20
CA THR A 154 6.19 -7.21 12.73
C THR A 154 7.02 -7.58 13.95
N LEU A 155 8.30 -7.21 13.95
CA LEU A 155 9.17 -7.38 15.12
C LEU A 155 8.75 -6.47 16.29
N ASN A 156 8.03 -5.38 16.00
CA ASN A 156 7.55 -4.39 16.96
C ASN A 156 6.01 -4.27 16.93
N ILE A 157 5.47 -3.39 17.78
CA ILE A 157 4.05 -3.03 17.79
C ILE A 157 3.64 -2.53 16.39
N ASP A 158 2.61 -3.17 15.83
CA ASP A 158 2.10 -2.80 14.52
C ASP A 158 1.31 -1.48 14.58
N THR A 159 1.89 -0.45 13.96
CA THR A 159 1.31 0.88 13.78
C THR A 159 0.88 1.13 12.33
N PHE A 160 0.85 0.08 11.50
CA PHE A 160 0.47 0.21 10.11
C PHE A 160 -1.03 0.50 9.98
N ASP A 161 -1.33 1.51 9.17
CA ASP A 161 -2.67 1.86 8.70
C ASP A 161 -2.51 2.29 7.24
N CYS A 162 -3.30 1.71 6.35
CA CYS A 162 -3.16 1.95 4.91
C CYS A 162 -3.67 3.33 4.48
N ARG A 163 -4.55 3.96 5.27
CA ARG A 163 -5.19 5.25 4.94
C ARG A 163 -4.26 6.45 5.10
N VAL A 164 -3.19 6.29 5.87
CA VAL A 164 -2.18 7.34 6.12
C VAL A 164 -0.91 7.10 5.31
N ARG A 165 -0.96 6.22 4.30
CA ARG A 165 0.20 5.97 3.43
C ARG A 165 0.17 6.94 2.27
N ASP A 166 1.35 7.40 1.87
CA ASP A 166 1.53 8.38 0.80
C ASP A 166 0.79 7.97 -0.46
N TRP A 167 0.91 6.70 -0.89
CA TRP A 167 0.21 6.18 -2.08
C TRP A 167 -1.32 6.25 -1.98
N TYR A 168 -1.88 6.14 -0.77
CA TYR A 168 -3.33 6.25 -0.56
C TYR A 168 -3.73 7.73 -0.51
N LEU A 169 -2.97 8.55 0.20
CA LEU A 169 -3.22 9.98 0.36
C LEU A 169 -3.13 10.72 -0.98
N GLN A 170 -2.12 10.42 -1.80
CA GLN A 170 -1.95 10.99 -3.15
C GLN A 170 -3.09 10.60 -4.09
N ALA A 171 -3.69 9.43 -3.91
CA ALA A 171 -4.84 8.99 -4.72
C ALA A 171 -6.17 9.55 -4.20
N ALA A 172 -6.30 9.73 -2.89
CA ALA A 172 -7.54 10.16 -2.24
C ALA A 172 -7.74 11.69 -2.27
N ALA A 173 -6.66 12.47 -2.35
CA ALA A 173 -6.72 13.93 -2.29
C ALA A 173 -5.81 14.58 -3.34
N TYR A 174 -6.26 15.73 -3.84
CA TYR A 174 -5.44 16.60 -4.69
C TYR A 174 -4.40 17.37 -3.84
N PRO A 175 -3.27 17.81 -4.42
CA PRO A 175 -2.33 18.71 -3.76
C PRO A 175 -3.01 19.90 -3.09
N LYS A 176 -2.61 20.21 -1.86
CA LYS A 176 -3.30 21.20 -1.00
C LYS A 176 -2.34 22.20 -0.38
N ASP A 177 -2.82 23.45 -0.28
CA ASP A 177 -2.15 24.54 0.43
C ASP A 177 -2.82 24.75 1.80
N LEU A 178 -2.07 24.55 2.89
CA LEU A 178 -2.60 24.58 4.25
C LEU A 178 -1.98 25.70 5.09
N ILE A 179 -2.81 26.37 5.89
CA ILE A 179 -2.35 27.28 6.95
C ILE A 179 -2.82 26.73 8.29
N ILE A 180 -1.87 26.34 9.13
CA ILE A 180 -2.13 25.83 10.47
C ILE A 180 -1.96 26.98 11.48
N LEU A 181 -3.06 27.37 12.13
CA LEU A 181 -3.06 28.34 13.21
C LEU A 181 -2.90 27.61 14.55
N LEU A 182 -1.75 27.78 15.20
CA LEU A 182 -1.46 27.15 16.49
C LEU A 182 -1.65 28.16 17.63
N ASP A 183 -2.70 27.96 18.44
CA ASP A 183 -2.91 28.78 19.65
C ASP A 183 -1.77 28.58 20.65
N VAL A 184 -1.13 29.68 21.02
CA VAL A 184 -0.04 29.78 22.00
C VAL A 184 -0.42 30.66 23.20
N SER A 185 -1.71 30.92 23.40
CA SER A 185 -2.25 31.68 24.52
C SER A 185 -1.89 31.05 25.88
N GLY A 186 -2.02 31.83 26.96
CA GLY A 186 -1.79 31.35 28.32
C GLY A 186 -2.64 30.12 28.69
N SER A 187 -3.80 29.94 28.05
CA SER A 187 -4.71 28.81 28.27
C SER A 187 -4.19 27.47 27.72
N MET A 188 -3.18 27.52 26.85
CA MET A 188 -2.56 26.36 26.21
C MET A 188 -1.33 25.85 26.97
N ARG A 189 -0.94 26.46 28.09
CA ARG A 189 0.23 26.04 28.88
C ARG A 189 0.15 24.56 29.32
N GLY A 190 1.30 23.91 29.38
CA GLY A 190 1.44 22.51 29.83
C GLY A 190 0.97 21.49 28.79
N LEU A 191 0.14 20.54 29.22
CA LEU A 191 -0.30 19.39 28.42
C LEU A 191 -1.02 19.79 27.12
N ARG A 192 -1.81 20.86 27.13
CA ARG A 192 -2.57 21.30 25.95
C ARG A 192 -1.66 21.67 24.78
N ASN A 193 -0.57 22.41 25.04
CA ASN A 193 0.43 22.74 24.02
C ASN A 193 1.17 21.47 23.54
N GLN A 194 1.46 20.52 24.42
CA GLN A 194 2.07 19.25 24.00
C GLN A 194 1.16 18.45 23.07
N ILE A 195 -0.13 18.33 23.43
CA ILE A 195 -1.14 17.68 22.58
C ILE A 195 -1.26 18.44 21.26
N ALA A 196 -1.38 19.77 21.28
CA ALA A 196 -1.50 20.56 20.07
C ALA A 196 -0.29 20.37 19.13
N LYS A 197 0.94 20.38 19.66
CA LYS A 197 2.15 20.08 18.87
C LYS A 197 2.12 18.66 18.30
N ALA A 198 1.75 17.65 19.10
CA ALA A 198 1.64 16.28 18.65
C ALA A 198 0.58 16.13 17.54
N THR A 199 -0.56 16.82 17.66
CA THR A 199 -1.60 16.88 16.62
C THR A 199 -1.08 17.54 15.35
N VAL A 200 -0.35 18.65 15.46
CA VAL A 200 0.28 19.28 14.29
C VAL A 200 1.24 18.31 13.62
N HIS A 201 2.12 17.62 14.36
CA HIS A 201 2.97 16.57 13.79
C HIS A 201 2.16 15.49 13.07
N LYS A 202 1.05 15.03 13.64
CA LYS A 202 0.17 14.03 13.01
C LYS A 202 -0.53 14.54 11.75
N ILE A 203 -0.80 15.84 11.65
CA ILE A 203 -1.30 16.46 10.41
C ILE A 203 -0.17 16.53 9.37
N LEU A 204 1.04 16.90 9.77
CA LEU A 204 2.20 16.93 8.87
C LEU A 204 2.55 15.54 8.33
N ASP A 205 2.35 14.48 9.12
CA ASP A 205 2.51 13.08 8.69
C ASP A 205 1.55 12.69 7.53
N THR A 206 0.53 13.50 7.21
CA THR A 206 -0.41 13.25 6.09
C THR A 206 -0.18 14.15 4.87
N LEU A 207 0.88 14.96 4.89
CA LEU A 207 1.26 15.82 3.77
C LEU A 207 2.25 15.10 2.86
N ASN A 208 2.06 15.26 1.56
CA ASN A 208 2.95 14.74 0.53
C ASN A 208 3.91 15.83 0.03
N ASP A 209 4.85 15.47 -0.84
CA ASP A 209 5.83 16.41 -1.42
C ASP A 209 5.19 17.53 -2.26
N ASP A 210 4.00 17.30 -2.80
CA ASP A 210 3.23 18.28 -3.58
C ASP A 210 2.35 19.21 -2.70
N ASP A 211 2.28 18.98 -1.39
CA ASP A 211 1.48 19.77 -0.47
C ASP A 211 2.31 20.91 0.15
N PHE A 212 1.76 22.13 0.12
CA PHE A 212 2.37 23.27 0.80
C PHE A 212 1.70 23.53 2.13
N PHE A 213 2.48 23.90 3.13
CA PHE A 213 1.93 24.31 4.42
C PHE A 213 2.70 25.46 5.05
N ASN A 214 2.01 26.23 5.87
CA ASN A 214 2.63 27.18 6.78
C ASN A 214 1.99 27.10 8.16
N ILE A 215 2.77 27.37 9.20
CA ILE A 215 2.30 27.33 10.59
C ILE A 215 2.40 28.73 11.19
N ILE A 216 1.25 29.33 11.47
CA ILE A 216 1.15 30.67 12.05
C ILE A 216 0.86 30.53 13.54
N LYS A 217 1.67 31.22 14.34
CA LYS A 217 1.46 31.36 15.78
C LYS A 217 0.99 32.79 16.05
N PRO A 218 -0.33 33.03 16.21
CA PRO A 218 -0.81 34.35 16.54
C PRO A 218 -0.27 34.78 17.90
N TYR A 219 0.49 35.88 17.92
CA TYR A 219 0.96 36.50 19.16
C TYR A 219 -0.23 37.15 19.88
N SER A 220 -0.60 36.60 21.04
CA SER A 220 -1.43 37.33 21.99
C SER A 220 -0.52 38.22 22.83
N LYS A 221 -0.63 39.54 22.67
CA LYS A 221 -0.06 40.51 23.60
C LYS A 221 -0.86 40.42 24.91
N THR A 222 -0.32 39.70 25.88
CA THR A 222 -0.63 39.89 27.31
C THR A 222 0.66 40.22 28.02
#